data_AF-A0A545SLV0-F1
#
_entry.id   AF-A0A545SLV0-F1
#
_cell.length_a   1.000
_cell.length_b   1.000
_cell.length_c   1.000
_cell.angle_alpha   90.00
_cell.angle_beta   90.00
_cell.angle_gamma   90.00
#
_symmetry.space_group_name_H-M   'P 1'
#
loop_
_entity.id
_entity.type
_entity.pdbx_description
1 polymer ?
#
loop_
_entity_poly.entity_id
_entity_poly.type
_entity_poly.pdbx_seq_one_letter_code
_entity_poly.pdbx_strand_id
1 'polypeptide(L)' 'YINEIYALGVAALKSGQPFFRVHLFPFKLELENLSKYRSNQWYPFWVNLKEGYDYFNKHKRPPNVEVSGGKYTFGA' A
#
# COMPACT_ATOMS: atom_id res chain seq x y z
N TYR A 1 7.80 18.09 1.56
CA TYR A 1 9.12 18.14 0.91
C TYR A 1 9.29 16.89 0.04
N ILE A 2 9.23 17.03 -1.28
CA ILE A 2 9.43 15.89 -2.21
C ILE A 2 10.93 15.67 -2.52
N ASN A 3 11.72 16.75 -2.51
CA ASN A 3 13.15 16.71 -2.84
C ASN A 3 13.95 15.80 -1.89
N GLU A 4 13.59 15.74 -0.61
CA GLU A 4 14.25 14.88 0.38
C GLU A 4 13.96 13.40 0.15
N ILE A 5 12.70 13.05 -0.09
CA ILE A 5 12.30 11.68 -0.42
C ILE A 5 12.98 11.23 -1.72
N TYR A 6 13.05 12.12 -2.71
CA TYR A 6 13.77 11.86 -3.95
C TYR A 6 15.27 11.64 -3.72
N ALA A 7 15.92 12.50 -2.95
CA ALA A 7 17.35 12.37 -2.62
C ALA A 7 17.66 11.04 -1.92
N LEU A 8 16.83 10.65 -0.94
CA LEU A 8 16.94 9.36 -0.26
C LEU A 8 16.77 8.18 -1.22
N GLY A 9 15.76 8.23 -2.10
CA GLY A 9 15.53 7.20 -3.12
C GLY A 9 16.72 7.04 -4.06
N VAL A 10 17.26 8.16 -4.56
CA VAL A 10 18.46 8.15 -5.43
C VAL A 10 19.68 7.59 -4.70
N ALA A 11 19.90 7.97 -3.44
CA ALA A 11 21.02 7.46 -2.65
C ALA A 11 20.92 5.95 -2.40
N ALA A 12 19.71 5.44 -2.10
CA ALA A 12 19.46 4.00 -1.91
C ALA A 12 19.76 3.20 -3.18
N LEU A 13 19.26 3.68 -4.33
CA LEU A 13 19.52 3.04 -5.64
C LEU A 13 21.02 3.03 -5.99
N LYS A 14 21.70 4.17 -5.81
CA LYS A 14 23.16 4.27 -6.04
C LYS A 14 23.97 3.36 -5.12
N SER A 15 23.46 3.09 -3.92
CA SER A 15 24.09 2.20 -2.93
C SER A 15 23.76 0.71 -3.15
N GLY A 16 23.14 0.36 -4.27
CA GLY A 16 22.92 -1.04 -4.67
C GLY A 16 21.56 -1.62 -4.28
N GLN A 17 20.65 -0.83 -3.69
CA GLN A 17 19.27 -1.28 -3.52
C GLN A 17 18.59 -1.37 -4.90
N PRO A 18 18.03 -2.52 -5.32
CA PRO A 18 17.55 -2.70 -6.69
C PRO A 18 16.25 -1.94 -6.97
N PHE A 19 15.40 -1.78 -5.96
CA PHE A 19 14.15 -1.02 -6.00
C PHE A 19 13.64 -0.75 -4.58
N PHE A 20 12.64 0.11 -4.44
CA PHE A 20 11.85 0.26 -3.22
C PHE A 20 10.36 0.20 -3.56
N ARG A 21 9.55 -0.33 -2.64
CA ARG A 21 8.11 -0.44 -2.83
C ARG A 21 7.42 0.85 -2.35
N VAL A 22 6.42 1.30 -3.10
CA VAL A 22 5.57 2.42 -2.73
C VAL A 22 4.16 1.89 -2.51
N HIS A 23 3.60 2.16 -1.33
CA HIS A 23 2.25 1.77 -0.97
C HIS A 23 1.41 3.03 -0.78
N LEU A 24 0.30 3.11 -1.50
CA LEU A 24 -0.58 4.28 -1.53
C LEU A 24 -2.00 3.83 -1.22
N PHE A 25 -2.63 4.53 -0.28
CA PHE A 25 -4.02 4.25 0.11
C PHE A 25 -4.85 5.52 -0.10
N PRO A 26 -6.08 5.40 -0.63
CA PRO A 26 -6.90 6.56 -0.98
C PRO A 26 -7.36 7.35 0.26
N PHE A 27 -7.44 6.68 1.40
CA PHE A 27 -7.77 7.23 2.71
C PHE A 27 -7.36 6.21 3.78
N LYS A 28 -7.56 6.55 5.07
CA LYS A 28 -7.40 5.57 6.16
C LYS A 28 -8.47 4.49 6.02
N LEU A 29 -8.08 3.29 5.57
CA LEU A 29 -8.97 2.15 5.32
C LEU A 29 -9.50 1.49 6.62
N GLU A 30 -9.70 2.26 7.68
CA GLU A 30 -10.39 1.84 8.90
C GLU A 30 -11.85 1.52 8.59
N LEU A 31 -12.43 0.59 9.36
CA LEU A 31 -13.78 0.07 9.11
C LEU A 31 -14.83 1.19 9.06
N GLU A 32 -14.72 2.18 9.95
CA GLU A 32 -15.63 3.33 10.00
C GLU A 32 -15.61 4.11 8.68
N ASN A 33 -14.42 4.44 8.16
CA ASN A 33 -14.28 5.20 6.92
C ASN A 33 -14.71 4.38 5.70
N LEU A 34 -14.33 3.10 5.65
CA LEU A 34 -14.68 2.22 4.55
C LEU A 34 -16.20 2.02 4.47
N SER A 35 -16.88 1.89 5.61
CA SER A 35 -18.33 1.64 5.67
C SER A 35 -19.17 2.74 5.00
N LYS A 36 -18.66 3.98 4.98
CA LYS A 36 -19.30 5.14 4.34
C LYS A 36 -19.44 4.97 2.82
N TYR A 37 -18.68 4.06 2.22
CA TYR A 37 -18.64 3.87 0.77
C TYR A 37 -19.14 2.51 0.28
N ARG A 38 -19.94 1.79 1.06
CA ARG A 38 -20.44 0.44 0.69
C ARG A 38 -21.12 0.37 -0.69
N SER A 39 -21.74 1.45 -1.15
CA SER A 39 -22.39 1.54 -2.47
C SER A 39 -21.47 2.04 -3.60
N ASN A 40 -20.22 2.38 -3.30
CA ASN A 40 -19.28 2.86 -4.31
C ASN A 40 -18.76 1.70 -5.17
N GLN A 41 -18.63 1.92 -6.47
CA GLN A 41 -18.09 0.93 -7.42
C GLN A 41 -16.70 0.40 -7.03
N TRP A 42 -15.89 1.21 -6.34
CA TRP A 42 -14.54 0.85 -5.91
C TRP A 42 -14.51 0.16 -4.53
N TYR A 43 -15.65 -0.02 -3.88
CA TYR A 43 -15.69 -0.64 -2.55
C TYR A 43 -15.04 -2.03 -2.52
N PRO A 44 -15.30 -2.97 -3.46
CA PRO A 44 -14.62 -4.27 -3.45
C PRO A 44 -13.11 -4.16 -3.59
N PHE A 45 -12.65 -3.19 -4.38
CA PHE A 45 -11.23 -2.90 -4.56
C PHE A 45 -10.60 -2.37 -3.26
N TRP A 46 -11.25 -1.42 -2.58
CA TRP A 46 -10.75 -0.90 -1.30
C TRP A 46 -10.78 -1.94 -0.17
N VAL A 47 -11.75 -2.86 -0.17
CA VAL A 47 -11.75 -4.00 0.74
C VAL A 47 -10.53 -4.88 0.51
N ASN A 48 -10.14 -5.14 -0.74
CA ASN A 48 -8.92 -5.89 -1.03
C ASN A 48 -7.65 -5.14 -0.61
N LEU A 49 -7.55 -3.84 -0.88
CA LEU A 49 -6.42 -3.02 -0.39
C LEU A 49 -6.31 -2.97 1.13
N LYS A 50 -7.43 -3.08 1.85
CA LYS A 50 -7.48 -3.05 3.31
C LYS A 50 -6.64 -4.18 3.94
N GLU A 51 -6.55 -5.33 3.29
CA GLU A 51 -5.76 -6.45 3.80
C GLU A 51 -4.28 -6.09 3.96
N GLY A 52 -3.67 -5.50 2.94
CA GLY A 52 -2.29 -4.99 3.03
C GLY A 52 -2.14 -3.81 3.99
N TYR A 53 -3.15 -2.93 4.06
CA TYR A 53 -3.19 -1.82 5.01
C TYR A 53 -3.17 -2.32 6.46
N ASP A 54 -4.00 -3.31 6.77
CA ASP A 54 -4.08 -3.92 8.11
C ASP A 54 -2.79 -4.64 8.47
N TYR A 55 -2.20 -5.38 7.51
CA TYR A 55 -0.91 -6.02 7.69
C TYR A 55 0.17 -5.01 8.10
N PHE A 56 0.29 -3.90 7.35
CA PHE A 56 1.25 -2.85 7.65
C PHE A 56 1.01 -2.24 9.04
N ASN A 57 -0.25 -1.92 9.37
CA ASN A 57 -0.56 -1.32 10.66
C ASN A 57 -0.25 -2.24 11.84
N LYS A 58 -0.39 -3.55 11.65
CA LYS A 58 -0.04 -4.57 12.66
C LYS A 58 1.47 -4.77 12.80
N HIS A 59 2.18 -4.96 11.70
CA HIS A 59 3.59 -5.38 11.72
C HIS A 59 4.60 -4.23 11.59
N LYS A 60 4.12 -3.03 11.24
CA LYS A 60 4.94 -1.84 10.92
C LYS A 60 5.92 -2.07 9.77
N ARG A 61 5.65 -3.10 8.95
CA ARG A 61 6.39 -3.45 7.73
C ARG A 61 5.38 -3.78 6.63
N PRO A 62 5.57 -3.25 5.41
CA PRO A 62 4.65 -3.54 4.32
C PRO A 62 4.77 -5.02 3.91
N PRO A 63 3.67 -5.68 3.53
CA PRO A 63 3.71 -7.03 3.00
C PRO A 63 4.39 -7.05 1.62
N ASN A 64 4.81 -8.24 1.19
CA ASN A 64 5.04 -8.48 -0.23
C ASN A 64 3.69 -8.43 -0.95
N VAL A 65 3.66 -7.71 -2.06
CA VAL A 65 2.44 -7.47 -2.84
C VAL A 65 2.66 -7.89 -4.28
N GLU A 66 1.71 -8.66 -4.80
CA GLU A 66 1.59 -9.01 -6.21
C GLU A 66 0.16 -8.74 -6.69
N VAL A 67 -0.04 -8.77 -8.02
CA VAL A 67 -1.35 -8.65 -8.64
C VAL A 67 -1.64 -9.93 -9.42
N SER A 68 -2.73 -10.60 -9.06
CA SER A 68 -3.18 -11.82 -9.74
C SER A 68 -4.69 -11.73 -9.99
N GLY A 69 -5.10 -11.96 -11.23
CA GLY A 69 -6.53 -11.91 -11.62
C GLY A 69 -7.21 -10.56 -11.32
N GLY A 70 -6.47 -9.45 -11.39
CA GLY A 70 -6.97 -8.11 -11.09
C GLY A 70 -7.17 -7.83 -9.59
N LYS A 71 -6.69 -8.71 -8.70
CA LYS A 71 -6.69 -8.51 -7.25
C LYS A 71 -5.27 -8.44 -6.71
N TYR A 72 -5.10 -7.68 -5.64
CA TYR A 72 -3.88 -7.66 -4.87
C TYR A 72 -3.81 -8.89 -3.99
N THR A 73 -2.68 -9.59 -4.04
CA THR A 73 -2.35 -10.70 -3.15
C THR A 73 -1.22 -10.27 -2.21
N PHE A 74 -1.31 -10.71 -0.96
CA PHE A 74 -0.40 -10.27 0.10
C PHE A 74 0.36 -11.48 0.65
N GLY A 75 1.69 -11.41 0.58
CA GLY A 75 2.62 -12.38 1.15
C GLY A 75 3.42 -11.80 2.30
N ALA A 76 4.03 -12.69 3.09
CA ALA A 76 5.04 -12.32 4.08
C ALA A 76 6.36 -11.91 3.41
#